data_AF-A0A839WEM0-F1
#
_entry.id   AF-A0A839WEM0-F1
#
_cell.length_a   1.000
_cell.length_b   1.000
_cell.length_c   1.000
_cell.angle_alpha   90.00
_cell.angle_beta   90.00
_cell.angle_gamma   90.00
#
_symmetry.space_group_name_H-M   'P 1'
#
loop_
_entity.id
_entity.type
_entity.pdbx_description
1 polymer ?
#
loop_
_entity_poly.entity_id
_entity_poly.type
_entity_poly.pdbx_seq_one_letter_code
_entity_poly.pdbx_strand_id
1 'polypeptide(L)'
;MTILTQKSLQEWKKNQFDNQNGICPICKRALPFWNASNGDHSHYSGHMRGLLHVGCNGFEGRIQTLFYRAGLSGADWPDVLRNLADYWEQDYSNNPIHPNHVNDMAKKFSRFNKEKMIKELRSAGAGADRTYSREQLVDIFKKTYREKLA
;
A
#
# COMPACT_ATOMS: atom_id res chain seq x y z
N MET A 1 5.87 -1.99 -37.65
CA MET A 1 5.74 -2.48 -36.27
C MET A 1 5.59 -3.99 -36.31
N THR A 2 6.30 -4.71 -35.44
CA THR A 2 6.28 -6.18 -35.43
C THR A 2 5.54 -6.66 -34.19
N ILE A 3 4.51 -7.49 -34.39
CA ILE A 3 3.81 -8.16 -33.28
C ILE A 3 4.69 -9.32 -32.80
N LEU A 4 4.94 -9.38 -31.49
CA LEU A 4 5.73 -10.47 -30.92
C LEU A 4 4.92 -11.76 -30.86
N THR A 5 5.48 -12.84 -31.41
CA THR A 5 5.08 -14.21 -31.09
C THR A 5 5.51 -14.60 -29.68
N GLN A 6 5.01 -15.72 -29.15
CA GLN A 6 5.46 -16.24 -27.85
C GLN A 6 6.97 -16.47 -27.77
N LYS A 7 7.59 -17.00 -28.84
CA LYS A 7 9.04 -17.21 -28.87
C LYS A 7 9.80 -15.88 -28.81
N SER A 8 9.46 -14.93 -29.68
CA SER A 8 10.09 -13.61 -29.70
C SER A 8 9.79 -12.79 -28.45
N LEU A 9 8.68 -13.07 -27.73
CA LEU A 9 8.40 -12.47 -26.43
C LEU A 9 9.39 -12.94 -25.36
N GLN A 10 9.72 -14.23 -25.32
CA GLN A 10 10.73 -14.73 -24.37
C GLN A 10 12.12 -14.16 -24.69
N GLU A 11 12.48 -14.06 -25.96
CA GLU A 11 13.73 -13.42 -26.40
C GLU A 11 13.75 -11.93 -26.01
N TRP A 12 12.65 -11.20 -26.23
CA TRP A 12 12.52 -9.81 -25.79
C TRP A 12 12.66 -9.68 -24.28
N LYS A 13 12.02 -10.54 -23.49
CA LYS A 13 12.12 -10.53 -22.02
C LYS A 13 13.55 -10.75 -21.55
N LYS A 14 14.29 -11.67 -22.18
CA LYS A 14 15.70 -11.93 -21.86
C LYS A 14 16.55 -10.68 -22.10
N ASN A 15 16.47 -10.10 -23.30
CA ASN A 15 17.21 -8.89 -23.64
C ASN A 15 16.82 -7.72 -22.73
N GLN A 16 15.53 -7.60 -22.40
CA GLN A 16 15.04 -6.52 -21.54
C GLN A 16 15.51 -6.65 -20.09
N PHE A 17 15.68 -7.88 -19.59
CA PHE A 17 16.29 -8.11 -18.28
C PHE A 17 17.71 -7.55 -18.24
N ASP A 18 18.51 -7.84 -19.28
CA ASP A 18 19.87 -7.33 -19.40
C ASP A 18 19.89 -5.80 -19.54
N ASN A 19 19.03 -5.23 -20.39
CA ASN A 19 18.88 -3.78 -20.56
C ASN A 19 18.48 -3.06 -19.27
N GLN A 20 17.71 -3.73 -18.40
CA GLN A 20 17.30 -3.20 -17.10
C GLN A 20 18.29 -3.53 -15.98
N ASN A 21 19.44 -4.15 -16.29
CA ASN A 21 20.41 -4.65 -15.30
C ASN A 21 19.76 -5.56 -14.24
N GLY A 22 18.73 -6.32 -14.62
CA GLY A 22 17.94 -7.14 -13.70
C GLY A 22 17.15 -6.35 -12.66
N ILE A 23 16.87 -5.05 -12.87
CA ILE A 23 16.12 -4.20 -11.94
C ILE A 23 14.71 -3.92 -12.45
N CYS A 24 13.72 -4.02 -11.56
CA CYS A 24 12.35 -3.64 -11.85
C CYS A 24 12.22 -2.11 -11.92
N PRO A 25 11.70 -1.53 -13.02
CA PRO A 25 11.64 -0.08 -13.20
C PRO A 25 10.63 0.61 -12.27
N ILE A 26 9.65 -0.11 -11.71
CA ILE A 26 8.66 0.45 -10.76
C ILE A 26 9.23 0.50 -9.34
N CYS A 27 9.54 -0.65 -8.75
CA CYS A 27 9.94 -0.71 -7.34
C CYS A 27 11.46 -0.54 -7.11
N LYS A 28 12.25 -0.47 -8.18
CA LYS A 28 13.71 -0.34 -8.17
C LYS A 28 14.46 -1.46 -7.42
N ARG A 29 13.84 -2.64 -7.31
CA ARG A 29 14.44 -3.84 -6.70
C ARG A 29 14.83 -4.87 -7.76
N ALA A 30 15.74 -5.77 -7.40
CA ALA A 30 16.17 -6.86 -8.28
C ALA A 30 14.99 -7.76 -8.69
N LEU A 31 14.89 -8.06 -9.98
CA LEU A 31 14.01 -9.06 -10.56
C LEU A 31 14.57 -10.46 -10.26
N PRO A 32 13.70 -11.47 -10.02
CA PRO A 32 14.17 -12.83 -9.73
C PRO A 32 14.94 -13.44 -10.90
N PHE A 33 14.37 -13.37 -12.12
CA PHE A 33 15.01 -13.66 -13.41
C PHE A 33 14.06 -13.28 -14.55
N TRP A 34 14.52 -13.30 -15.81
CA TRP A 34 13.71 -12.84 -16.94
C TRP A 34 12.44 -13.68 -17.16
N ASN A 35 12.53 -15.00 -17.01
CA ASN A 35 11.43 -15.93 -17.25
C ASN A 35 10.33 -15.82 -16.19
N ALA A 36 10.70 -15.56 -14.94
CA ALA A 36 9.80 -15.37 -13.80
C ALA A 36 9.22 -13.94 -13.67
N SER A 37 9.57 -13.04 -14.59
CA SER A 37 9.10 -11.65 -14.61
C SER A 37 8.09 -11.41 -15.73
N ASN A 38 7.27 -10.37 -15.62
CA ASN A 38 6.22 -10.04 -16.60
C ASN A 38 6.68 -8.98 -17.57
N GLY A 39 6.50 -9.20 -18.87
CA GLY A 39 6.69 -8.18 -19.90
C GLY A 39 5.46 -7.27 -19.95
N ASP A 40 5.57 -6.09 -19.36
CA ASP A 40 4.51 -5.08 -19.34
C ASP A 40 4.36 -4.39 -20.71
N HIS A 41 3.15 -3.97 -21.04
CA HIS A 41 2.83 -3.29 -22.29
C HIS A 41 1.70 -2.28 -22.13
N SER A 42 1.68 -1.29 -23.00
CA SER A 42 0.58 -0.32 -23.07
C SER A 42 -0.68 -0.98 -23.59
N HIS A 43 -1.75 -1.01 -22.79
CA HIS A 43 -3.08 -1.46 -23.25
C HIS A 43 -3.74 -0.49 -24.24
N TYR A 44 -3.20 0.73 -24.40
CA TYR A 44 -3.69 1.70 -25.39
C TYR A 44 -3.00 1.53 -26.75
N SER A 45 -1.67 1.47 -26.76
CA SER A 45 -0.88 1.43 -28.00
C SER A 45 -0.32 0.06 -28.36
N GLY A 46 -0.44 -0.94 -27.48
CA GLY A 46 0.14 -2.28 -27.64
C GLY A 46 1.66 -2.35 -27.46
N HIS A 47 2.36 -1.22 -27.27
CA HIS A 47 3.82 -1.19 -27.20
C HIS A 47 4.33 -1.75 -25.88
N MET A 48 5.36 -2.61 -25.95
CA MET A 48 6.08 -3.10 -24.77
C MET A 48 6.71 -1.93 -24.00
N ARG A 49 6.72 -2.03 -22.67
CA ARG A 49 7.29 -1.02 -21.77
C ARG A 49 8.55 -1.52 -21.09
N GLY A 50 8.44 -2.60 -20.32
CA GLY A 50 9.55 -3.13 -19.54
C GLY A 50 9.22 -4.44 -18.85
N LEU A 51 10.20 -4.95 -18.12
CA LEU A 51 10.08 -6.19 -17.36
C LEU A 51 9.84 -5.89 -15.88
N LEU A 52 8.76 -6.42 -15.32
CA LEU A 52 8.29 -6.12 -13.96
C LEU A 52 8.25 -7.38 -13.09
N HIS A 53 8.34 -7.20 -11.76
CA HIS A 53 7.86 -8.24 -10.84
C HIS A 53 6.38 -8.52 -11.10
N VAL A 54 5.96 -9.78 -10.94
CA VAL A 54 4.53 -10.17 -11.04
C VAL A 54 3.65 -9.28 -10.15
N GLY A 55 4.11 -8.99 -8.93
CA GLY A 55 3.42 -8.11 -7.99
C GLY A 55 3.32 -6.65 -8.46
N CYS A 56 4.40 -6.10 -9.04
CA CYS A 56 4.40 -4.74 -9.59
C CYS A 56 3.47 -4.61 -10.80
N ASN A 57 3.49 -5.60 -11.70
CA ASN A 57 2.59 -5.66 -12.85
C ASN A 57 1.12 -5.71 -12.42
N GLY A 58 0.78 -6.56 -11.45
CA GLY A 58 -0.58 -6.62 -10.92
C GLY A 58 -0.99 -5.38 -10.11
N PHE A 59 -0.02 -4.69 -9.50
CA PHE A 59 -0.28 -3.42 -8.80
C PHE A 59 -0.57 -2.28 -9.79
N GLU A 60 0.22 -2.13 -10.85
CA GLU A 60 0.01 -1.12 -11.90
C GLU A 60 -1.39 -1.24 -12.53
N GLY A 61 -1.81 -2.45 -12.93
CA GLY A 61 -3.14 -2.64 -13.52
C GLY A 61 -4.30 -2.37 -12.54
N ARG A 62 -4.10 -2.62 -11.24
CA ARG A 62 -5.09 -2.27 -10.20
C ARG A 62 -5.18 -0.76 -10.00
N ILE A 63 -4.05 -0.06 -10.00
CA ILE A 63 -4.02 1.42 -9.97
C ILE A 63 -4.83 1.96 -11.15
N GLN A 64 -4.52 1.55 -12.38
CA GLN A 64 -5.24 1.95 -13.58
C GLN A 64 -6.77 1.75 -13.44
N THR A 65 -7.18 0.58 -12.93
CA THR A 65 -8.61 0.28 -12.70
C THR A 65 -9.25 1.20 -11.66
N LEU A 66 -8.57 1.48 -10.55
CA LEU A 66 -9.07 2.37 -9.50
C LEU A 66 -9.22 3.81 -10.01
N PHE A 67 -8.24 4.31 -10.77
CA PHE A 67 -8.28 5.64 -11.37
C PHE A 67 -9.48 5.81 -12.31
N TYR A 68 -9.70 4.83 -13.20
CA TYR A 68 -10.86 4.83 -14.08
C TYR A 68 -12.19 4.86 -13.30
N ARG A 69 -12.29 4.06 -12.22
CA ARG A 69 -13.50 3.99 -11.37
C ARG A 69 -13.69 5.20 -10.45
N ALA A 70 -12.63 5.94 -10.15
CA ALA A 70 -12.69 7.13 -9.31
C ALA A 70 -13.29 8.35 -10.02
N GLY A 71 -13.66 8.25 -11.31
CA GLY A 71 -14.17 9.37 -12.09
C GLY A 71 -13.10 10.36 -12.53
N LEU A 72 -11.82 9.97 -12.44
CA LEU A 72 -10.66 10.79 -12.83
C LEU A 72 -10.29 10.61 -14.31
N SER A 73 -11.27 10.31 -15.17
CA SER A 73 -11.05 9.96 -16.58
C SER A 73 -10.46 11.08 -17.43
N GLY A 74 -10.54 12.34 -16.98
CA GLY A 74 -9.92 13.50 -17.63
C GLY A 74 -8.59 13.95 -17.02
N ALA A 75 -8.12 13.29 -15.95
CA ALA A 75 -6.86 13.66 -15.31
C ALA A 75 -5.68 12.89 -15.91
N ASP A 76 -4.51 13.52 -15.98
CA ASP A 76 -3.26 12.83 -16.33
C ASP A 76 -2.81 11.98 -15.13
N TRP A 77 -2.80 10.64 -15.29
CA TRP A 77 -2.55 9.74 -14.17
C TRP A 77 -1.13 9.84 -13.59
N PRO A 78 -0.06 9.94 -14.42
CA PRO A 78 1.27 10.24 -13.91
C PRO A 78 1.30 11.47 -13.00
N ASP A 79 0.68 12.58 -13.41
CA ASP A 79 0.63 13.79 -12.59
C ASP A 79 -0.17 13.59 -11.30
N VAL A 80 -1.32 12.90 -11.35
CA VAL A 80 -2.08 12.60 -10.12
C VAL A 80 -1.27 11.73 -9.16
N LEU A 81 -0.53 10.74 -9.67
CA LEU A 81 0.32 9.89 -8.82
C LEU A 81 1.48 10.66 -8.19
N ARG A 82 2.10 11.60 -8.91
CA ARG A 82 3.13 12.49 -8.36
C ARG A 82 2.54 13.41 -7.29
N ASN A 83 1.43 14.08 -7.61
CA ASN A 83 0.72 14.95 -6.67
C ASN A 83 0.26 14.20 -5.42
N LEU A 84 -0.14 12.92 -5.55
CA LEU A 84 -0.50 12.08 -4.41
C LEU A 84 0.72 11.77 -3.52
N ALA A 85 1.88 11.49 -4.12
CA ALA A 85 3.11 11.30 -3.38
C ALA A 85 3.50 12.59 -2.64
N ASP A 86 3.51 13.73 -3.35
CA ASP A 86 3.79 15.04 -2.76
C ASP A 86 2.82 15.36 -1.61
N TYR A 87 1.53 15.06 -1.79
CA TYR A 87 0.52 15.23 -0.75
C TYR A 87 0.79 14.35 0.48
N TRP A 88 1.25 13.10 0.32
CA TRP A 88 1.58 12.22 1.45
C TRP A 88 2.89 12.58 2.15
N GLU A 89 3.82 13.24 1.46
CA GLU A 89 5.13 13.63 2.00
C GLU A 89 5.11 14.93 2.82
N GLN A 90 4.01 15.69 2.76
CA GLN A 90 3.84 16.90 3.58
C GLN A 90 3.82 16.59 5.08
N ASP A 91 4.35 17.51 5.89
CA ASP A 91 4.27 17.43 7.34
C ASP A 91 2.90 17.93 7.84
N TYR A 92 2.10 17.00 8.36
CA TYR A 92 0.79 17.26 8.96
C TYR A 92 0.80 17.15 10.49
N SER A 93 1.97 17.08 11.13
CA SER A 93 2.09 16.85 12.58
C SER A 93 1.39 17.90 13.44
N ASN A 94 1.21 19.12 12.91
CA ASN A 94 0.53 20.22 13.58
C ASN A 94 -0.99 20.29 13.28
N ASN A 95 -1.53 19.39 12.46
CA ASN A 95 -2.95 19.39 12.13
C ASN A 95 -3.81 18.75 13.23
N PRO A 96 -5.10 19.12 13.33
CA PRO A 96 -6.04 18.46 14.22
C PRO A 96 -6.21 16.97 13.90
N ILE A 97 -6.54 16.18 14.92
CA ILE A 97 -6.78 14.74 14.78
C ILE A 97 -8.23 14.48 14.36
N HIS A 98 -8.41 13.63 13.36
CA HIS A 98 -9.73 13.22 12.89
C HIS A 98 -10.55 12.52 14.00
N PRO A 99 -11.85 12.84 14.20
CA PRO A 99 -12.65 12.31 15.32
C PRO A 99 -12.75 10.77 15.34
N ASN A 100 -12.74 10.13 14.17
CA ASN A 100 -12.76 8.66 14.08
C ASN A 100 -11.43 7.99 14.45
N HIS A 101 -10.33 8.73 14.58
CA HIS A 101 -9.01 8.15 14.84
C HIS A 101 -9.00 7.31 16.13
N VAL A 102 -9.67 7.78 17.19
CA VAL A 102 -9.83 7.05 18.45
C VAL A 102 -10.56 5.72 18.22
N ASN A 103 -11.59 5.71 17.37
CA ASN A 103 -12.35 4.49 17.05
C ASN A 103 -11.53 3.51 16.20
N ASP A 104 -10.74 4.01 15.25
CA ASP A 104 -9.85 3.18 14.43
C ASP A 104 -8.78 2.49 15.28
N MET A 105 -8.20 3.22 16.24
CA MET A 105 -7.23 2.67 17.17
C MET A 105 -7.88 1.69 18.15
N ALA A 106 -9.10 1.97 18.62
CA ALA A 106 -9.86 1.03 19.45
C ALA A 106 -10.22 -0.26 18.70
N LYS A 107 -10.53 -0.18 17.39
CA LYS A 107 -10.81 -1.34 16.55
C LYS A 107 -9.55 -2.20 16.32
N LYS A 108 -8.37 -1.61 16.28
CA LYS A 108 -7.11 -2.36 16.25
C LYS A 108 -6.85 -3.03 17.61
N PHE A 109 -7.04 -2.28 18.69
CA PHE A 109 -6.88 -2.77 20.06
C PHE A 109 -7.81 -3.95 20.38
N SER A 110 -9.07 -3.90 19.93
CA SER A 110 -10.06 -4.97 20.18
C SER A 110 -9.71 -6.30 19.52
N ARG A 111 -8.77 -6.34 18.56
CA ARG A 111 -8.27 -7.57 17.94
C ARG A 111 -7.25 -8.30 18.80
N PHE A 112 -6.72 -7.67 19.84
CA PHE A 112 -5.80 -8.32 20.77
C PHE A 112 -6.53 -9.31 21.66
N ASN A 113 -5.81 -10.33 22.14
CA ASN A 113 -6.29 -11.18 23.23
C ASN A 113 -6.34 -10.38 24.54
N LYS A 114 -7.10 -10.89 25.52
CA LYS A 114 -7.37 -10.17 26.78
C LYS A 114 -6.10 -9.81 27.55
N GLU A 115 -5.12 -10.71 27.57
CA GLU A 115 -3.86 -10.51 28.29
C GLU A 115 -3.03 -9.38 27.68
N LYS A 116 -2.94 -9.33 26.35
CA LYS A 116 -2.28 -8.23 25.64
C LYS A 116 -3.01 -6.90 25.85
N MET A 117 -4.35 -6.89 25.83
CA MET A 117 -5.14 -5.68 26.11
C MET A 117 -4.82 -5.08 27.49
N ILE A 118 -4.79 -5.94 28.52
CA ILE A 118 -4.44 -5.53 29.90
C ILE A 118 -3.01 -5.00 29.95
N LYS A 119 -2.05 -5.68 29.31
CA LYS A 119 -0.64 -5.26 29.28
C LYS A 119 -0.49 -3.88 28.65
N GLU A 120 -1.09 -3.64 27.48
CA GLU A 120 -1.02 -2.36 26.78
C GLU A 120 -1.62 -1.22 27.62
N LEU A 121 -2.78 -1.45 28.26
CA LEU A 121 -3.42 -0.46 29.13
C LEU A 121 -2.56 -0.15 30.36
N ARG A 122 -1.96 -1.15 31.00
CA ARG A 122 -1.03 -0.95 32.13
C ARG A 122 0.20 -0.16 31.71
N SER A 123 0.79 -0.47 30.55
CA SER A 123 1.92 0.29 30.00
C SER A 123 1.55 1.74 29.70
N ALA A 124 0.28 2.02 29.40
CA ALA A 124 -0.25 3.37 29.22
C ALA A 124 -0.68 4.04 30.54
N GLY A 125 -0.42 3.43 31.70
CA GLY A 125 -0.81 3.96 33.02
C GLY A 125 -2.28 3.77 33.38
N ALA A 126 -3.06 3.04 32.57
CA ALA A 126 -4.46 2.75 32.85
C ALA A 126 -4.60 1.52 33.78
N GLY A 127 -5.44 1.65 34.80
CA GLY A 127 -5.79 0.57 35.72
C GLY A 127 -6.65 -0.50 35.05
N ALA A 128 -6.02 -1.50 34.45
CA ALA A 128 -6.70 -2.65 33.84
C ALA A 128 -6.23 -3.96 34.47
N ASP A 129 -7.17 -4.88 34.69
CA ASP A 129 -6.89 -6.23 35.19
C ASP A 129 -7.84 -7.28 34.58
N ARG A 130 -7.75 -8.52 35.07
CA ARG A 130 -8.47 -9.68 34.52
C ARG A 130 -9.98 -9.65 34.82
N THR A 131 -10.44 -8.80 35.74
CA THR A 131 -11.86 -8.69 36.12
C THR A 131 -12.69 -8.00 35.04
N TYR A 132 -12.10 -7.05 34.30
CA TYR A 132 -12.77 -6.34 33.22
C TYR A 132 -13.11 -7.26 32.03
N SER A 133 -14.28 -7.07 31.42
CA SER A 133 -14.64 -7.68 30.13
C SER A 133 -13.80 -7.07 28.99
N ARG A 134 -13.78 -7.71 27.82
CA ARG A 134 -13.05 -7.16 26.66
C ARG A 134 -13.63 -5.82 26.20
N GLU A 135 -14.94 -5.68 26.27
CA GLU A 135 -15.69 -4.48 25.93
C GLU A 135 -15.32 -3.34 26.88
N GLN A 136 -15.30 -3.61 28.19
CA GLN A 136 -14.87 -2.64 29.19
C GLN A 136 -13.42 -2.19 28.98
N LEU A 137 -12.51 -3.10 28.63
CA LEU A 137 -11.12 -2.76 28.30
C LEU A 137 -11.03 -1.86 27.06
N VAL A 138 -11.88 -2.05 26.06
CA VAL A 138 -11.95 -1.17 24.87
C VAL A 138 -12.45 0.23 25.25
N ASP A 139 -13.43 0.33 26.16
CA ASP A 139 -13.93 1.64 26.61
C ASP A 139 -12.88 2.40 27.44
N ILE A 140 -12.15 1.69 28.32
CA ILE A 140 -10.99 2.25 29.02
C ILE A 140 -9.95 2.74 28.01
N PHE A 141 -9.62 1.93 27.00
CA PHE A 141 -8.68 2.32 25.94
C PHE A 141 -9.12 3.62 25.24
N LYS A 142 -10.39 3.72 24.82
CA LYS A 142 -10.90 4.93 24.15
C LYS A 142 -10.76 6.18 25.03
N LYS A 143 -11.05 6.05 26.34
CA LYS A 143 -10.92 7.17 27.28
C LYS A 143 -9.46 7.60 27.43
N THR A 144 -8.58 6.67 27.81
CA THR A 144 -7.14 6.95 27.99
C THR A 144 -6.49 7.47 26.72
N TYR A 145 -6.88 6.94 25.56
CA TYR A 145 -6.34 7.39 24.28
C TYR A 145 -6.77 8.82 23.92
N ARG A 146 -8.02 9.21 24.21
CA ARG A 146 -8.44 10.61 24.02
C ARG A 146 -7.69 11.57 24.93
N GLU A 147 -7.51 11.21 26.20
CA GLU A 147 -6.75 12.01 27.17
C GLU A 147 -5.29 12.20 26.73
N LYS A 148 -4.69 11.20 26.08
CA LYS A 148 -3.33 11.29 25.53
C LYS A 148 -3.22 12.23 24.31
N LEU A 149 -4.31 12.41 23.56
CA LEU A 149 -4.34 13.22 22.35
C LEU A 149 -4.74 14.68 22.60
N ALA A 150 -5.25 14.98 23.80
CA ALA A 150 -5.58 16.33 24.25
C ALA A 150 -4.36 17.02 24.86
#